data_AF-A0A7S0M3M4-F1
#
_entry.id   AF-A0A7S0M3M4-F1
#
_cell.length_a   1.000
_cell.length_b   1.000
_cell.length_c   1.000
_cell.angle_alpha   90.00
_cell.angle_beta   90.00
_cell.angle_gamma   90.00
#
_symmetry.space_group_name_H-M   'P 1'
#
loop_
_entity.id
_entity.type
_entity.pdbx_description
1 polymer ?
#
loop_
_entity_poly.entity_id
_entity_poly.type
_entity_poly.pdbx_seq_one_letter_code
_entity_poly.pdbx_strand_id
1 'polypeptide(L)'
;KVQLYPSYWDTCSADMEGKLRLIDVTDRFMKRMQNLVDGTCNRQALGQGVDQRQREAYSGLRVVRVQRIENPGLWRRYRLRYTELLEDLRRLPRAAAQTQLVEKPVLSRPDDAWNGEARLDKDVRESYLFHGTSPE
;
A
#
# COMPACT_ATOMS: atom_id res chain seq x y z
N LYS A 1 3.01 -11.05 -23.87
CA LYS A 1 2.90 -12.02 -22.76
C LYS A 1 2.14 -11.33 -21.63
N VAL A 2 1.04 -11.90 -21.14
CA VAL A 2 0.34 -11.34 -19.97
C VAL A 2 1.22 -11.61 -18.75
N GLN A 3 1.73 -10.55 -18.14
CA GLN A 3 2.50 -10.65 -16.91
C GLN A 3 1.55 -10.96 -15.76
N LEU A 4 1.60 -12.19 -15.23
CA LEU A 4 0.68 -12.67 -14.19
C LEU A 4 1.02 -12.14 -12.79
N TYR A 5 2.29 -11.80 -12.56
CA TYR A 5 2.81 -11.31 -11.27
C TYR A 5 3.75 -10.14 -11.48
N PRO A 6 3.92 -9.25 -10.48
CA PRO A 6 4.85 -8.15 -10.59
C PRO A 6 6.30 -8.62 -10.82
N SER A 7 7.05 -7.92 -11.66
CA SER A 7 8.43 -8.24 -12.06
C SER A 7 9.40 -8.29 -10.89
N TYR A 8 9.11 -7.54 -9.84
CA TYR A 8 9.94 -7.41 -8.64
C TYR A 8 9.64 -8.48 -7.58
N TRP A 9 8.74 -9.44 -7.86
CA TRP A 9 8.49 -10.56 -6.95
C TRP A 9 9.56 -11.63 -7.14
N ASP A 10 10.01 -12.20 -6.02
CA ASP A 10 11.00 -13.27 -6.04
C ASP A 10 10.35 -14.61 -6.45
N THR A 11 9.02 -14.68 -6.41
CA THR A 11 8.22 -15.84 -6.78
C THR A 11 7.79 -15.80 -8.25
N CYS A 12 8.50 -16.56 -9.10
CA CYS A 12 8.10 -16.83 -10.49
C CYS A 12 7.75 -18.30 -10.78
N SER A 13 7.67 -19.18 -9.78
CA SER A 13 7.39 -20.60 -10.00
C SER A 13 5.91 -20.95 -9.83
N ALA A 14 5.34 -21.65 -10.82
CA ALA A 14 3.97 -22.16 -10.82
C ALA A 14 3.65 -23.08 -9.61
N ASP A 15 4.66 -23.70 -8.99
CA ASP A 15 4.51 -24.68 -7.91
C ASP A 15 4.16 -24.08 -6.52
N MET A 16 3.91 -22.77 -6.44
CA MET A 16 3.75 -22.02 -5.18
C MET A 16 2.38 -21.31 -5.06
N GLU A 17 1.39 -21.75 -5.84
CA GLU A 17 0.06 -21.17 -5.86
C GLU A 17 -0.59 -21.18 -4.46
N GLY A 18 -0.92 -20.00 -3.94
CA GLY A 18 -1.67 -19.83 -2.69
C GLY A 18 -0.84 -19.66 -1.40
N LYS A 19 0.49 -19.80 -1.43
CA LYS A 19 1.32 -19.61 -0.23
C LYS A 19 1.67 -18.13 0.00
N LEU A 20 1.50 -17.68 1.23
CA LEU A 20 1.97 -16.37 1.71
C LEU A 20 3.48 -16.45 1.97
N ARG A 21 4.23 -15.47 1.47
CA ARG A 21 5.64 -15.27 1.82
C ARG A 21 5.86 -13.85 2.32
N LEU A 22 6.71 -13.74 3.33
CA LEU A 22 7.23 -12.47 3.84
C LEU A 22 8.69 -12.36 3.43
N ILE A 23 8.97 -11.49 2.47
CA ILE A 23 10.33 -11.23 2.01
C ILE A 23 10.89 -10.07 2.80
N ASP A 24 12.01 -10.27 3.48
CA ASP A 24 12.67 -9.19 4.18
C ASP A 24 13.27 -8.20 3.17
N VAL A 25 12.80 -6.97 3.21
CA VAL A 25 13.26 -5.88 2.33
C VAL A 25 13.73 -4.69 3.14
N THR A 26 14.06 -4.93 4.42
CA THR A 26 14.41 -3.89 5.39
C THR A 26 15.53 -3.01 4.86
N ASP A 27 16.67 -3.56 4.44
CA ASP A 27 17.82 -2.77 3.98
C ASP A 27 17.49 -1.85 2.79
N ARG A 28 16.59 -2.29 1.91
CA ARG A 28 16.20 -1.54 0.71
C ARG A 28 15.15 -0.46 1.01
N PHE A 29 14.24 -0.71 1.95
CA PHE A 29 13.06 0.13 2.16
C PHE A 29 13.04 0.90 3.49
N MET A 30 13.94 0.60 4.44
CA MET A 30 13.93 1.17 5.79
C MET A 30 13.82 2.70 5.77
N LYS A 31 14.75 3.37 5.07
CA LYS A 31 14.80 4.84 5.02
C LYS A 31 13.53 5.44 4.43
N ARG A 32 12.98 4.83 3.38
CA ARG A 32 11.76 5.32 2.71
C ARG A 32 10.53 5.12 3.60
N MET A 33 10.43 3.99 4.28
CA MET A 33 9.35 3.73 5.23
C MET A 33 9.43 4.63 6.45
N GLN A 34 10.64 4.87 6.97
CA GLN A 34 10.85 5.81 8.08
C GLN A 34 10.40 7.22 7.69
N ASN A 35 10.83 7.73 6.53
CA ASN A 35 10.40 9.04 6.04
C ASN A 35 8.88 9.14 5.89
N LEU A 36 8.22 8.08 5.41
CA LEU A 36 6.77 8.06 5.26
C LEU A 36 6.09 8.13 6.64
N VAL A 37 6.50 7.29 7.57
CA VAL A 37 5.96 7.28 8.94
C VAL A 37 6.20 8.63 9.61
N ASP A 38 7.40 9.20 9.53
CA ASP A 38 7.72 10.50 10.12
C ASP A 38 6.88 11.64 9.52
N GLY A 39 6.64 11.59 8.22
CA GLY A 39 5.88 12.61 7.50
C GLY A 39 4.36 12.53 7.71
N THR A 40 3.82 11.35 7.98
CA THR A 40 2.37 11.14 8.13
C THR A 40 1.91 10.89 9.57
N CYS A 41 2.83 10.65 10.50
CA CYS A 41 2.48 10.36 11.90
C CYS A 41 1.98 11.62 12.62
N ASN A 42 0.74 11.56 13.12
CA ASN A 42 0.25 12.55 14.08
C ASN A 42 0.82 12.27 15.47
N ARG A 43 1.89 12.96 15.84
CA ARG A 43 2.58 12.80 17.13
C ARG A 43 1.69 13.08 18.34
N GLN A 44 0.67 13.94 18.20
CA GLN A 44 -0.25 14.25 19.31
C GLN A 44 -1.16 13.08 19.66
N ALA A 45 -1.37 12.15 18.73
CA ALA A 45 -2.20 10.97 18.93
C ALA A 45 -1.42 9.78 19.52
N LEU A 46 -0.08 9.84 19.54
CA LEU A 46 0.74 8.74 20.06
C LEU A 46 0.53 8.58 21.57
N GLY A 47 0.31 7.34 22.02
CA GLY A 47 0.12 7.03 23.44
C GLY A 47 -1.25 7.44 24.02
N GLN A 48 -2.20 7.89 23.18
CA GLN A 48 -3.50 8.41 23.62
C GLN A 48 -4.71 7.53 23.22
N GLY A 49 -4.49 6.29 22.78
CA GLY A 49 -5.53 5.38 22.29
C GLY A 49 -6.00 4.31 23.28
N VAL A 50 -7.13 3.67 22.97
CA VAL A 50 -7.70 2.54 23.75
C VAL A 50 -6.79 1.31 23.73
N ASP A 51 -5.93 1.22 22.73
CA ASP A 51 -4.92 0.20 22.53
C ASP A 51 -3.69 0.33 23.47
N GLN A 52 -3.60 1.42 24.24
CA GLN A 52 -2.49 1.67 25.14
C GLN A 52 -2.77 1.14 26.56
N ARG A 53 -1.88 0.28 27.06
CA ARG A 53 -1.95 -0.19 28.47
C ARG A 53 -1.62 0.92 29.47
N GLN A 54 -0.74 1.85 29.09
CA GLN A 54 -0.33 2.99 29.87
C GLN A 54 -0.22 4.22 28.97
N ARG A 55 -0.67 5.37 29.47
CA ARG A 55 -0.55 6.64 28.74
C ARG A 55 0.87 7.15 28.89
N GLU A 56 1.60 7.20 27.79
CA GLU A 56 2.97 7.69 27.73
C GLU A 56 3.12 8.69 26.58
N ALA A 57 4.04 9.65 26.77
CA ALA A 57 4.38 10.61 25.74
C ALA A 57 5.46 10.02 24.83
N TYR A 58 5.14 9.86 23.55
CA TYR A 58 6.09 9.39 22.54
C TYR A 58 6.48 10.55 21.61
N SER A 59 7.77 10.63 21.28
CA SER A 59 8.30 11.63 20.35
C SER A 59 8.09 11.26 18.88
N GLY A 60 7.87 9.97 18.58
CA GLY A 60 7.68 9.47 17.23
C GLY A 60 7.65 7.94 17.16
N LEU A 61 7.63 7.42 15.93
CA LEU A 61 7.67 5.99 15.63
C LEU A 61 8.98 5.66 14.92
N ARG A 62 9.56 4.51 15.25
CA ARG A 62 10.76 3.98 14.59
C ARG A 62 10.42 2.71 13.84
N VAL A 63 10.69 2.71 12.53
CA VAL A 63 10.60 1.50 11.73
C VAL A 63 11.73 0.56 12.12
N VAL A 64 11.38 -0.65 12.54
CA VAL A 64 12.34 -1.69 12.97
C VAL A 64 12.55 -2.77 11.93
N ARG A 65 11.57 -2.98 11.06
CA ARG A 65 11.58 -4.03 10.02
C ARG A 65 10.63 -3.65 8.90
N VAL A 66 10.96 -4.04 7.67
CA VAL A 66 10.07 -3.94 6.51
C VAL A 66 10.04 -5.27 5.78
N GLN A 67 8.85 -5.83 5.62
CA GLN A 67 8.64 -7.07 4.88
C GLN A 67 7.68 -6.82 3.72
N ARG A 68 8.03 -7.34 2.54
CA ARG A 68 7.15 -7.39 1.38
C ARG A 68 6.31 -8.66 1.46
N ILE A 69 5.00 -8.50 1.34
CA ILE A 69 4.05 -9.60 1.26
C ILE A 69 3.97 -10.08 -0.18
N GLU A 70 4.31 -11.34 -0.42
CA GLU A 70 4.07 -12.02 -1.70
C GLU A 70 3.00 -13.09 -1.49
N ASN A 71 1.83 -12.86 -2.07
CA ASN A 71 0.73 -13.82 -2.07
C ASN A 71 0.07 -13.86 -3.45
N PRO A 72 0.41 -14.85 -4.30
CA PRO A 72 -0.12 -14.95 -5.66
C PRO A 72 -1.65 -15.02 -5.74
N GLY A 73 -2.29 -15.64 -4.75
CA GLY A 73 -3.74 -15.80 -4.72
C GLY A 73 -4.48 -14.50 -4.39
N LEU A 74 -3.96 -13.72 -3.44
CA LEU A 74 -4.50 -12.40 -3.12
C LEU A 74 -4.21 -11.39 -4.24
N TRP A 75 -3.02 -11.44 -4.84
CA TRP A 75 -2.69 -10.57 -5.97
C TRP A 75 -3.61 -10.79 -7.17
N ARG A 76 -3.90 -12.05 -7.53
CA ARG A 76 -4.86 -12.34 -8.61
C ARG A 76 -6.26 -11.84 -8.31
N ARG A 77 -6.75 -12.04 -7.08
CA ARG A 77 -8.05 -11.51 -6.66
C ARG A 77 -8.09 -9.98 -6.75
N TYR A 78 -7.02 -9.32 -6.29
CA TYR A 78 -6.85 -7.88 -6.42
C TYR A 78 -6.91 -7.42 -7.88
N ARG A 79 -6.13 -8.06 -8.78
CA ARG A 79 -6.08 -7.72 -10.21
C ARG A 79 -7.39 -8.00 -10.96
N LEU A 80 -8.10 -9.06 -10.59
CA LEU A 80 -9.42 -9.34 -11.15
C LEU A 80 -10.40 -8.21 -10.80
N ARG A 81 -10.49 -7.85 -9.51
CA ARG A 81 -11.38 -6.79 -9.05
C ARG A 81 -11.01 -5.42 -9.64
N TYR A 82 -9.72 -5.15 -9.76
CA TYR A 82 -9.20 -3.97 -10.45
C TYR A 82 -9.69 -3.90 -11.91
N THR A 83 -9.67 -5.02 -12.64
CA THR A 83 -10.09 -5.07 -14.05
C THR A 83 -11.59 -4.84 -14.17
N GLU A 84 -12.39 -5.47 -13.30
CA GLU A 84 -13.84 -5.23 -13.22
C GLU A 84 -14.15 -3.75 -12.97
N LEU A 85 -13.47 -3.12 -12.01
CA LEU A 85 -13.67 -1.71 -11.69
C LEU A 85 -13.32 -0.80 -12.88
N LEU A 86 -12.25 -1.11 -13.60
CA LEU A 86 -11.85 -0.37 -14.79
C LEU A 86 -12.90 -0.48 -15.91
N GLU A 87 -13.49 -1.67 -16.10
CA GLU A 87 -14.59 -1.87 -17.05
C GLU A 87 -15.85 -1.12 -16.64
N ASP A 88 -16.22 -1.16 -15.35
CA ASP A 88 -17.37 -0.43 -14.82
C ASP A 88 -17.20 1.08 -15.03
N LEU A 89 -16.01 1.62 -14.71
CA LEU A 89 -15.69 3.04 -14.91
C LEU A 89 -15.74 3.44 -16.39
N ARG A 90 -15.33 2.57 -17.31
CA ARG A 90 -15.43 2.82 -18.77
C ARG A 90 -16.87 2.84 -19.27
N ARG A 91 -17.79 2.13 -18.61
CA ARG A 91 -19.20 2.06 -18.96
C ARG A 91 -20.01 3.24 -18.40
N LEU A 92 -19.49 3.96 -17.40
CA LEU A 92 -20.16 5.14 -16.85
C LEU A 92 -20.19 6.28 -17.88
N PRO A 93 -21.35 6.98 -18.05
CA PRO A 93 -21.39 8.20 -18.84
C PRO A 93 -20.41 9.22 -18.26
N ARG A 94 -19.59 9.88 -19.10
CA ARG A 94 -18.55 10.85 -18.68
C ARG A 94 -19.07 11.92 -17.71
N ALA A 95 -20.36 12.28 -17.78
CA ALA A 95 -21.02 13.24 -16.89
C ALA A 95 -21.19 12.75 -15.43
N ALA A 96 -21.25 11.44 -15.18
CA ALA A 96 -21.36 10.87 -13.83
C ALA A 96 -19.99 10.65 -13.14
N ALA A 97 -18.89 10.72 -13.90
CA ALA A 97 -17.54 10.53 -13.39
C ALA A 97 -16.90 11.81 -12.83
N GLN A 98 -17.52 12.98 -13.01
CA GLN A 98 -17.10 14.25 -12.41
C GLN A 98 -17.51 14.32 -10.94
N THR A 99 -16.89 13.48 -10.10
CA THR A 99 -16.79 13.81 -8.68
C THR A 99 -15.84 15.00 -8.57
N GLN A 100 -16.31 16.11 -7.98
CA GLN A 100 -15.48 17.28 -7.69
C GLN A 100 -14.20 16.81 -7.00
N LEU A 101 -13.07 17.03 -7.69
CA LEU A 101 -11.74 16.80 -7.14
C LEU A 101 -11.57 17.78 -5.99
N VAL A 102 -11.81 17.33 -4.76
CA VAL A 102 -11.26 18.05 -3.61
C VAL A 102 -9.78 17.73 -3.62
N GLU A 103 -9.00 18.61 -4.24
CA GLU A 103 -7.55 18.62 -4.11
C GLU A 103 -7.20 18.91 -2.66
N LYS A 104 -7.22 17.88 -1.81
CA LYS A 104 -6.54 17.96 -0.54
C LYS A 104 -5.04 17.99 -0.86
N PRO A 105 -4.25 18.87 -0.23
CA PRO A 105 -2.80 18.81 -0.34
C PRO A 105 -2.36 17.46 0.23
N VAL A 106 -2.15 16.49 -0.67
CA VAL A 106 -1.54 15.22 -0.34
C VAL A 106 -0.08 15.58 -0.08
N LEU A 107 0.34 15.47 1.19
CA LEU A 107 1.74 15.55 1.57
C LEU A 107 2.53 14.70 0.57
N SER A 108 3.46 15.36 -0.12
CA SER A 108 4.26 14.90 -1.24
C SER A 108 4.34 13.39 -1.33
N ARG A 109 3.64 12.79 -2.30
CA ARG A 109 3.75 11.36 -2.58
C ARG A 109 5.23 11.06 -2.81
N PRO A 110 5.87 10.17 -2.03
CA PRO A 110 7.10 9.56 -2.51
C PRO A 110 6.76 8.96 -3.87
N ASP A 111 7.55 9.29 -4.90
CA ASP A 111 7.34 8.89 -6.30
C ASP A 111 6.43 7.67 -6.44
N ASP A 112 5.38 7.79 -7.26
CA ASP A 112 4.29 6.80 -7.48
C ASP A 112 4.78 5.36 -7.77
N ALA A 113 6.09 5.13 -7.91
CA ALA A 113 6.75 3.84 -7.97
C ALA A 113 7.64 3.59 -6.73
N TRP A 114 7.07 2.94 -5.71
CA TRP A 114 7.80 2.47 -4.51
C TRP A 114 9.03 1.61 -4.83
N ASN A 115 9.06 0.99 -6.01
CA ASN A 115 10.13 0.12 -6.50
C ASN A 115 10.63 0.49 -7.91
N GLY A 116 10.27 1.67 -8.43
CA GLY A 116 10.68 2.13 -9.76
C GLY A 116 9.90 1.55 -10.94
N GLU A 117 8.98 0.59 -10.76
CA GLU A 117 8.35 -0.13 -11.88
C GLU A 117 6.82 -0.12 -11.87
N ALA A 118 6.17 -0.15 -10.71
CA ALA A 118 4.70 -0.17 -10.64
C ALA A 118 4.16 1.20 -10.22
N ARG A 119 3.64 1.96 -11.20
CA ARG A 119 2.85 3.17 -10.94
C ARG A 119 1.42 2.78 -10.58
N LEU A 120 0.90 3.37 -9.51
CA LEU A 120 -0.51 3.30 -9.17
C LEU A 120 -1.36 3.84 -10.33
N ASP A 121 -2.44 3.15 -10.65
CA ASP A 121 -3.34 3.58 -11.71
C ASP A 121 -4.33 4.65 -11.21
N LYS A 122 -4.18 5.86 -11.77
CA LYS A 122 -5.01 7.02 -11.44
C LYS A 122 -6.43 6.89 -11.99
N ASP A 123 -6.62 6.13 -13.06
CA ASP A 123 -7.93 5.95 -13.69
C ASP A 123 -8.89 5.21 -12.77
N VAL A 124 -8.37 4.30 -11.93
CA VAL A 124 -9.14 3.62 -10.88
C VAL A 124 -8.91 4.20 -9.48
N ARG A 125 -8.20 5.33 -9.37
CA ARG A 125 -7.84 5.99 -8.10
C ARG A 125 -7.08 5.10 -7.13
N GLU A 126 -6.23 4.24 -7.64
CA GLU A 126 -5.39 3.36 -6.83
C GLU A 126 -4.48 4.21 -5.91
N SER A 127 -4.40 3.84 -4.64
CA SER A 127 -3.69 4.61 -3.61
C SER A 127 -3.07 3.68 -2.56
N TYR A 128 -1.88 4.02 -2.08
CA TYR A 128 -1.30 3.38 -0.89
C TYR A 128 -1.88 3.99 0.37
N LEU A 129 -2.32 3.15 1.32
CA LEU A 129 -2.87 3.55 2.61
C LEU A 129 -2.23 2.72 3.74
N PHE A 130 -2.20 3.30 4.95
CA PHE A 130 -1.83 2.56 6.15
C PHE A 130 -3.01 1.75 6.68
N HIS A 131 -2.74 0.54 7.15
CA HIS A 131 -3.68 -0.29 7.87
C HIS A 131 -2.98 -0.87 9.11
N GLY A 132 -3.46 -0.50 10.29
CA GLY A 132 -2.98 -1.04 11.56
C GLY A 132 -3.83 -2.24 11.99
N THR A 133 -3.18 -3.25 12.55
CA THR A 133 -3.83 -4.45 13.12
C THR A 133 -3.15 -4.83 14.43
N SER A 134 -3.85 -5.59 15.27
CA SER A 134 -3.24 -6.21 16.45
C SER A 134 -2.14 -7.19 16.04
N PRO A 135 -1.10 -7.37 16.87
CA PRO A 135 -0.23 -8.54 16.76
C PRO A 135 -1.07 -9.81 16.98
N GLU A 136 -0.71 -10.90 16.29
CA GLU A 136 -1.28 -12.23 16.51
C GLU A 136 -1.07 -12.72 17.96
#